data_AF-A0A7K4GSN0-F1
#
_entry.id   AF-A0A7K4GSN0-F1
#
_cell.length_a   1.000
_cell.length_b   1.000
_cell.length_c   1.000
_cell.angle_alpha   90.00
_cell.angle_beta   90.00
_cell.angle_gamma   90.00
#
_symmetry.space_group_name_H-M   'P 1'
#
loop_
_entity.id
_entity.type
_entity.pdbx_description
1 polymer ?
#
loop_
_entity_poly.entity_id
_entity_poly.type
_entity_poly.pdbx_seq_one_letter_code
_entity_poly.pdbx_strand_id
1 'polypeptide(L)'
;MPVGLVVMKWDDRVGTEILAKYPEEIVITDKTLMQVYSTHEYSGESGMISLMVGSLNIASYYTGPDKGYYILLLLNIDDDPDTYEGGLIDASRTILLNLEDDAYKQLVPSLFRRLSIYPSLSEEQQLAMTYQDEVKRLIIDRLREEGVVSKSELMIWLKDRYRHGFFDLEGIIIELIKRDIVKEASVKGVPSELIFLTNDLLVMRVPATLLYKSPSEKGLPSQLNDDYLTESKKYFKNYYPSEDDNLRILKIIIDPQAYEVLKLLRTAIVTKNDLEKLKKKGVEDIDDILKLLWENQMILVFRDDRNNEYYALLSDFLIKLIFPKYLLNVIKSEYEKKSKAEQVLIEYLSVLENTYLGLKLTEKSKK
;
A
#
# COMPACT_ATOMS: atom_id res chain seq x y z
N MET A 1 -2.39 5.27 -20.17
CA MET A 1 -1.95 5.94 -18.94
C MET A 1 -2.98 7.01 -18.58
N PRO A 2 -3.10 7.38 -17.29
CA PRO A 2 -4.03 8.41 -16.88
C PRO A 2 -3.73 9.74 -17.57
N VAL A 3 -4.77 10.38 -18.07
CA VAL A 3 -4.69 11.69 -18.73
C VAL A 3 -5.12 12.81 -17.80
N GLY A 4 -5.80 12.48 -16.69
CA GLY A 4 -6.22 13.49 -15.75
C GLY A 4 -6.86 13.01 -14.46
N LEU A 5 -6.78 13.83 -13.42
CA LEU A 5 -7.51 13.68 -12.16
C LEU A 5 -8.43 14.88 -11.95
N VAL A 6 -9.69 14.62 -11.63
CA VAL A 6 -10.70 15.65 -11.38
C VAL A 6 -11.44 15.37 -10.08
N VAL A 7 -11.62 16.42 -9.29
CA VAL A 7 -12.47 16.42 -8.10
C VAL A 7 -13.68 17.26 -8.42
N MET A 8 -14.87 16.66 -8.35
CA MET A 8 -16.13 17.35 -8.59
C MET A 8 -17.12 17.13 -7.45
N LYS A 9 -18.14 17.97 -7.41
CA LYS A 9 -19.27 17.90 -6.49
C LYS A 9 -20.56 18.24 -7.21
N TRP A 10 -21.69 17.75 -6.69
CA TRP A 10 -23.01 18.18 -7.14
C TRP A 10 -23.46 19.42 -6.36
N ASP A 11 -23.92 20.45 -7.08
CA ASP A 11 -24.59 21.64 -6.55
C ASP A 11 -26.03 21.72 -7.11
N ASP A 12 -27.01 21.93 -6.24
CA ASP A 12 -28.43 21.92 -6.63
C ASP A 12 -28.83 23.04 -7.60
N ARG A 13 -28.02 24.11 -7.72
CA ARG A 13 -28.29 25.26 -8.57
C ARG A 13 -27.57 25.18 -9.91
N VAL A 14 -26.34 24.71 -9.90
CA VAL A 14 -25.47 24.70 -11.10
C VAL A 14 -25.25 23.30 -11.69
N GLY A 15 -25.63 22.25 -10.98
CA GLY A 15 -25.39 20.86 -11.37
C GLY A 15 -23.99 20.41 -10.98
N THR A 16 -23.28 19.72 -11.87
CA THR A 16 -21.92 19.24 -11.63
C THR A 16 -20.90 20.38 -11.63
N GLU A 17 -20.16 20.55 -10.54
CA GLU A 17 -19.11 21.56 -10.38
C GLU A 17 -17.73 20.89 -10.26
N ILE A 18 -16.76 21.32 -11.09
CA ILE A 18 -15.36 20.90 -10.93
C ILE A 18 -14.70 21.80 -9.88
N LEU A 19 -14.25 21.20 -8.78
CA LEU A 19 -13.59 21.89 -7.69
C LEU A 19 -12.07 21.96 -7.86
N ALA A 20 -11.50 20.92 -8.46
CA ALA A 20 -10.07 20.85 -8.81
C ALA A 20 -9.84 19.89 -9.97
N LYS A 21 -8.79 20.14 -10.77
CA LYS A 21 -8.36 19.25 -11.83
C LYS A 21 -6.85 19.35 -12.07
N TYR A 22 -6.26 18.26 -12.53
CA TYR A 22 -4.87 18.24 -12.97
C TYR A 22 -4.65 17.22 -14.10
N PRO A 23 -3.95 17.57 -15.19
CA PRO A 23 -3.47 18.92 -15.53
C PRO A 23 -4.59 19.97 -15.70
N GLU A 24 -4.25 21.26 -15.59
CA GLU A 24 -5.24 22.36 -15.67
C GLU A 24 -5.90 22.46 -17.05
N GLU A 25 -5.22 21.98 -18.08
CA GLU A 25 -5.65 22.04 -19.48
C GLU A 25 -6.66 20.94 -19.84
N ILE A 26 -6.93 19.99 -18.93
CA ILE A 26 -7.92 18.94 -19.18
C ILE A 26 -9.27 19.58 -19.49
N VAL A 27 -9.89 19.08 -20.56
CA VAL A 27 -11.25 19.40 -20.95
C VAL A 27 -12.14 18.19 -20.66
N ILE A 28 -13.15 18.38 -19.81
CA ILE A 28 -14.24 17.42 -19.62
C ILE A 28 -15.54 18.15 -19.93
N THR A 29 -16.45 17.45 -20.62
CA THR A 29 -17.77 18.00 -20.96
C THR A 29 -18.75 17.81 -19.81
N ASP A 30 -19.70 18.73 -19.65
CA ASP A 30 -20.79 18.60 -18.67
C ASP A 30 -21.56 17.29 -18.85
N LYS A 31 -21.74 16.85 -20.11
CA LYS A 31 -22.36 15.56 -20.42
C LYS A 31 -21.62 14.39 -19.75
N THR A 32 -20.29 14.40 -19.78
CA THR A 32 -19.46 13.39 -19.12
C THR A 32 -19.63 13.43 -17.60
N LEU A 33 -19.57 14.62 -16.99
CA LEU A 33 -19.74 14.77 -15.54
C LEU A 33 -21.13 14.30 -15.09
N MET A 34 -22.18 14.69 -15.83
CA MET A 34 -23.56 14.26 -15.57
C MET A 34 -23.71 12.74 -15.69
N GLN A 35 -23.04 12.10 -16.65
CA GLN A 35 -23.08 10.66 -16.80
C GLN A 35 -22.44 9.96 -15.59
N VAL A 36 -21.27 10.46 -15.13
CA VAL A 36 -20.62 9.95 -13.90
C VAL A 36 -21.54 10.10 -12.69
N TYR A 37 -22.07 11.30 -12.47
CA TYR A 37 -23.02 11.59 -11.40
C TYR A 37 -24.21 10.63 -11.42
N SER A 38 -24.93 10.55 -12.56
CA SER A 38 -26.12 9.71 -12.68
C SER A 38 -25.87 8.22 -12.43
N THR A 39 -24.65 7.76 -12.72
CA THR A 39 -24.28 6.35 -12.52
C THR A 39 -24.05 6.03 -11.04
N HIS A 40 -23.42 6.95 -10.30
CA HIS A 40 -23.26 6.83 -8.85
C HIS A 40 -24.57 7.03 -8.10
N GLU A 41 -25.41 7.97 -8.52
CA GLU A 41 -26.73 8.17 -7.89
C GLU A 41 -27.66 6.96 -8.06
N TYR A 42 -27.43 6.14 -9.09
CA TYR A 42 -28.17 4.90 -9.27
C TYR A 42 -27.86 3.88 -8.17
N SER A 43 -26.60 3.79 -7.71
CA SER A 43 -26.25 2.94 -6.57
C SER A 43 -26.59 3.60 -5.23
N GLY A 44 -26.38 4.92 -5.13
CA GLY A 44 -26.58 5.69 -3.90
C GLY A 44 -25.56 5.39 -2.79
N GLU A 45 -24.57 4.55 -3.07
CA GLU A 45 -23.56 4.07 -2.12
C GLU A 45 -22.17 4.59 -2.49
N SER A 46 -21.30 4.76 -1.49
CA SER A 46 -19.89 5.07 -1.72
C SER A 46 -19.21 3.90 -2.41
N GLY A 47 -18.30 4.20 -3.34
CA GLY A 47 -17.56 3.17 -4.05
C GLY A 47 -17.02 3.64 -5.39
N MET A 48 -16.32 2.73 -6.07
CA MET A 48 -15.81 2.97 -7.40
C MET A 48 -16.76 2.41 -8.47
N ILE A 49 -16.91 3.17 -9.56
CA ILE A 49 -17.45 2.70 -10.82
C ILE A 49 -16.43 2.90 -11.93
N SER A 50 -16.55 2.08 -12.97
CA SER A 50 -15.77 2.16 -14.19
C SER A 50 -16.73 2.42 -15.35
N LEU A 51 -16.47 3.45 -16.16
CA LEU A 51 -17.32 3.81 -17.28
C LEU A 51 -16.51 4.25 -18.50
N MET A 52 -17.02 3.93 -19.69
CA MET A 52 -16.47 4.40 -20.97
C MET A 52 -17.33 5.54 -21.49
N VAL A 53 -16.73 6.70 -21.73
CA VAL A 53 -17.41 7.89 -22.27
C VAL A 53 -16.64 8.41 -23.47
N GLY A 54 -17.18 8.16 -24.67
CA GLY A 54 -16.50 8.52 -25.92
C GLY A 54 -15.21 7.74 -26.09
N SER A 55 -14.07 8.43 -26.12
CA SER A 55 -12.73 7.84 -26.24
C SER A 55 -11.98 7.77 -24.91
N LEU A 56 -12.65 8.02 -23.79
CA LEU A 56 -12.07 7.98 -22.45
C LEU A 56 -12.66 6.83 -21.66
N ASN A 57 -11.80 6.11 -20.95
CA ASN A 57 -12.20 5.31 -19.81
C ASN A 57 -12.12 6.19 -18.56
N ILE A 58 -13.04 6.02 -17.63
CA ILE A 58 -13.10 6.79 -16.39
C ILE A 58 -13.23 5.81 -15.24
N ALA A 59 -12.27 5.88 -14.31
CA ALA A 59 -12.42 5.31 -12.98
C ALA A 59 -12.93 6.43 -12.06
N SER A 60 -14.10 6.25 -11.45
CA SER A 60 -14.70 7.27 -10.60
C SER A 60 -15.05 6.71 -9.24
N TYR A 61 -14.54 7.35 -8.19
CA TYR A 61 -14.88 7.02 -6.81
C TYR A 61 -15.80 8.08 -6.21
N TYR A 62 -16.96 7.65 -5.70
CA TYR A 62 -17.91 8.48 -4.98
C TYR A 62 -17.79 8.29 -3.48
N THR A 63 -17.74 9.38 -2.73
CA THR A 63 -17.52 9.37 -1.28
C THR A 63 -18.80 9.14 -0.47
N GLY A 64 -19.92 8.86 -1.15
CA GLY A 64 -21.23 8.69 -0.51
C GLY A 64 -21.91 10.02 -0.15
N PRO A 65 -23.18 9.96 0.29
CA PRO A 65 -24.05 11.12 0.45
C PRO A 65 -23.64 12.08 1.59
N ASP A 66 -22.88 11.61 2.59
CA ASP A 66 -22.42 12.47 3.70
C ASP A 66 -21.43 13.54 3.22
N LYS A 67 -20.54 13.19 2.29
CA LYS A 67 -19.52 14.12 1.77
C LYS A 67 -19.86 14.63 0.37
N GLY A 68 -20.41 13.78 -0.49
CA GLY A 68 -20.89 14.19 -1.82
C GLY A 68 -19.81 14.52 -2.85
N TYR A 69 -18.58 14.02 -2.69
CA TYR A 69 -17.48 14.27 -3.63
C TYR A 69 -17.30 13.10 -4.60
N TYR A 70 -16.91 13.42 -5.83
CA TYR A 70 -16.55 12.46 -6.85
C TYR A 70 -15.12 12.71 -7.29
N ILE A 71 -14.30 11.66 -7.24
CA ILE A 71 -12.89 11.68 -7.65
C ILE A 71 -12.79 10.87 -8.94
N LEU A 72 -12.48 11.53 -10.05
CA LEU A 72 -12.47 10.95 -11.39
C LEU A 72 -11.03 10.88 -11.89
N LEU A 73 -10.55 9.67 -12.19
CA LEU A 73 -9.35 9.45 -12.97
C LEU A 73 -9.75 9.20 -14.42
N LEU A 74 -9.36 10.13 -15.29
CA LEU A 74 -9.53 10.01 -16.73
C LEU A 74 -8.38 9.18 -17.29
N LEU A 75 -8.74 8.21 -18.12
CA LEU A 75 -7.84 7.21 -18.67
C LEU A 75 -8.01 7.14 -20.19
N ASN A 76 -6.98 6.62 -20.87
CA ASN A 76 -7.11 6.26 -22.27
C ASN A 76 -8.01 5.03 -22.42
N ILE A 77 -8.57 4.85 -23.62
CA ILE A 77 -9.46 3.72 -23.93
C ILE A 77 -8.79 2.34 -23.74
N ASP A 78 -7.47 2.28 -23.83
CA ASP A 78 -6.68 1.05 -23.69
C ASP A 78 -6.32 0.73 -22.23
N ASP A 79 -6.56 1.65 -21.29
CA ASP A 79 -6.29 1.41 -19.87
C ASP A 79 -7.47 0.74 -19.19
N ASP A 80 -7.17 -0.19 -18.29
CA ASP A 80 -8.15 -0.83 -17.41
C ASP A 80 -8.38 0.04 -16.14
N PRO A 81 -9.59 0.62 -15.97
CA PRO A 81 -9.96 1.40 -14.79
C PRO A 81 -9.74 0.67 -13.46
N ASP A 82 -10.05 -0.63 -13.42
CA ASP A 82 -10.15 -1.39 -12.17
C ASP A 82 -8.77 -1.55 -11.50
N THR A 83 -7.69 -1.45 -12.29
CA THR A 83 -6.31 -1.46 -11.78
C THR A 83 -5.96 -0.26 -10.89
N TYR A 84 -6.76 0.81 -10.93
CA TYR A 84 -6.54 2.03 -10.14
C TYR A 84 -7.39 2.11 -8.86
N GLU A 85 -8.27 1.14 -8.59
CA GLU A 85 -9.28 1.24 -7.54
C GLU A 85 -8.70 1.52 -6.15
N GLY A 86 -7.70 0.74 -5.72
CA GLY A 86 -7.04 0.97 -4.42
C GLY A 86 -6.36 2.34 -4.34
N GLY A 87 -5.71 2.76 -5.43
CA GLY A 87 -5.10 4.09 -5.51
C GLY A 87 -6.14 5.21 -5.41
N LEU A 88 -7.31 5.04 -6.01
CA LEU A 88 -8.41 6.00 -5.98
C LEU A 88 -9.06 6.11 -4.59
N ILE A 89 -9.21 4.99 -3.89
CA ILE A 89 -9.67 4.97 -2.49
C ILE A 89 -8.70 5.74 -1.59
N ASP A 90 -7.39 5.53 -1.76
CA ASP A 90 -6.38 6.25 -0.99
C ASP A 90 -6.35 7.76 -1.33
N ALA A 91 -6.50 8.10 -2.61
CA ALA A 91 -6.57 9.48 -3.08
C ALA A 91 -7.82 10.20 -2.55
N SER A 92 -8.98 9.53 -2.56
CA SER A 92 -10.24 10.09 -2.07
C SER A 92 -10.14 10.37 -0.57
N ARG A 93 -9.59 9.44 0.22
CA ARG A 93 -9.33 9.66 1.66
C ARG A 93 -8.41 10.85 1.91
N THR A 94 -7.33 10.97 1.13
CA THR A 94 -6.41 12.11 1.24
C THR A 94 -7.12 13.44 0.94
N ILE A 95 -7.98 13.48 -0.08
CA ILE A 95 -8.80 14.66 -0.39
C ILE A 95 -9.76 14.98 0.76
N LEU A 96 -10.46 13.97 1.28
CA LEU A 96 -11.45 14.14 2.35
C LEU A 96 -10.85 14.62 3.67
N LEU A 97 -9.63 14.18 4.01
CA LEU A 97 -8.91 14.64 5.20
C LEU A 97 -8.43 16.09 5.09
N ASN A 98 -8.38 16.66 3.88
CA ASN A 98 -7.86 18.00 3.61
C ASN A 98 -8.93 18.91 2.98
N LEU A 99 -10.22 18.65 3.29
CA LEU A 99 -11.33 19.48 2.81
C LEU A 99 -11.37 20.86 3.46
N GLU A 100 -10.94 20.96 4.72
CA GLU A 100 -10.86 22.25 5.41
C GLU A 100 -9.91 23.18 4.65
N ASP A 101 -10.36 24.43 4.48
CA ASP A 101 -9.66 25.49 3.74
C ASP A 101 -9.23 25.13 2.30
N ASP A 102 -9.89 24.15 1.67
CA ASP A 102 -9.57 23.66 0.33
C ASP A 102 -8.10 23.19 0.16
N ALA A 103 -7.44 22.78 1.25
CA ALA A 103 -6.03 22.37 1.23
C ALA A 103 -5.75 21.22 0.24
N TYR A 104 -6.74 20.35 0.00
CA TYR A 104 -6.66 19.26 -0.97
C TYR A 104 -6.35 19.73 -2.40
N LYS A 105 -6.74 20.95 -2.80
CA LYS A 105 -6.52 21.45 -4.17
C LYS A 105 -5.03 21.45 -4.53
N GLN A 106 -4.16 21.75 -3.57
CA GLN A 106 -2.71 21.73 -3.74
C GLN A 106 -2.14 20.30 -3.81
N LEU A 107 -2.89 19.30 -3.33
CA LEU A 107 -2.49 17.89 -3.34
C LEU A 107 -2.89 17.17 -4.63
N VAL A 108 -3.88 17.67 -5.38
CA VAL A 108 -4.36 17.02 -6.62
C VAL A 108 -3.23 16.67 -7.61
N PRO A 109 -2.24 17.54 -7.88
CA PRO A 109 -1.12 17.19 -8.76
C PRO A 109 -0.27 16.01 -8.24
N SER A 110 0.00 15.95 -6.92
CA SER A 110 0.80 14.87 -6.34
C SER A 110 0.02 13.55 -6.28
N LEU A 111 -1.30 13.62 -6.00
CA LEU A 111 -2.20 12.48 -6.06
C LEU A 111 -2.31 11.91 -7.47
N PHE A 112 -2.43 12.76 -8.49
CA PHE A 112 -2.42 12.32 -9.89
C PHE A 112 -1.14 11.57 -10.22
N ARG A 113 0.04 12.13 -9.90
CA ARG A 113 1.33 11.46 -10.14
C ARG A 113 1.40 10.09 -9.48
N ARG A 114 0.92 9.96 -8.24
CA ARG A 114 0.86 8.67 -7.52
C ARG A 114 -0.09 7.68 -8.19
N LEU A 115 -1.27 8.13 -8.63
CA LEU A 115 -2.22 7.30 -9.37
C LEU A 115 -1.64 6.84 -10.72
N SER A 116 -0.92 7.70 -11.44
CA SER A 116 -0.32 7.38 -12.75
C SER A 116 0.64 6.20 -12.73
N ILE A 117 1.30 5.96 -11.61
CA ILE A 117 2.26 4.86 -11.44
C ILE A 117 1.68 3.69 -10.65
N TYR A 118 0.46 3.81 -10.10
CA TYR A 118 -0.11 2.81 -9.19
C TYR A 118 -0.17 1.40 -9.81
N PRO A 119 -0.59 1.21 -11.08
CA PRO A 119 -0.62 -0.11 -11.70
C PRO A 119 0.76 -0.73 -11.96
N SER A 120 1.83 0.09 -11.98
CA SER A 120 3.20 -0.40 -12.21
C SER A 120 3.95 -0.71 -10.92
N LEU A 121 3.36 -0.44 -9.75
CA LEU A 121 3.94 -0.78 -8.46
C LEU A 121 4.07 -2.30 -8.31
N SER A 122 5.21 -2.73 -7.77
CA SER A 122 5.40 -4.14 -7.43
C SER A 122 4.47 -4.57 -6.29
N GLU A 123 4.25 -5.88 -6.15
CA GLU A 123 3.51 -6.45 -5.00
C GLU A 123 4.09 -5.96 -3.67
N GLU A 124 5.43 -5.89 -3.56
CA GLU A 124 6.13 -5.36 -2.38
C GLU A 124 5.75 -3.91 -2.08
N GLN A 125 5.73 -3.04 -3.10
CA GLN A 125 5.35 -1.64 -2.94
C GLN A 125 3.87 -1.48 -2.59
N GLN A 126 3.01 -2.33 -3.16
CA GLN A 126 1.59 -2.35 -2.87
C GLN A 126 1.30 -2.77 -1.41
N LEU A 127 1.95 -3.83 -0.93
CA LEU A 127 1.88 -4.21 0.49
C LEU A 127 2.47 -3.11 1.39
N ALA A 128 3.53 -2.43 0.93
CA ALA A 128 4.13 -1.33 1.67
C ALA A 128 3.14 -0.18 1.83
N MET A 129 2.40 0.17 0.78
CA MET A 129 1.31 1.16 0.83
C MET A 129 0.20 0.72 1.79
N THR A 130 -0.24 -0.53 1.73
CA THR A 130 -1.25 -1.07 2.64
C THR A 130 -0.82 -0.93 4.11
N TYR A 131 0.44 -1.28 4.44
CA TYR A 131 0.94 -1.16 5.80
C TYR A 131 1.31 0.28 6.21
N GLN A 132 1.55 1.19 5.27
CA GLN A 132 1.80 2.61 5.57
C GLN A 132 0.52 3.34 6.02
N ASP A 133 -0.66 2.84 5.65
CA ASP A 133 -1.93 3.41 6.06
C ASP A 133 -2.25 3.11 7.53
N GLU A 134 -2.44 4.15 8.32
CA GLU A 134 -2.71 4.03 9.77
C GLU A 134 -4.00 3.28 10.07
N VAL A 135 -5.08 3.53 9.33
CA VAL A 135 -6.38 2.89 9.57
C VAL A 135 -6.30 1.40 9.22
N LYS A 136 -5.63 1.07 8.11
CA LYS A 136 -5.41 -0.34 7.73
C LYS A 136 -4.56 -1.05 8.79
N ARG A 137 -3.49 -0.42 9.31
CA ARG A 137 -2.70 -0.98 10.42
C ARG A 137 -3.53 -1.21 11.68
N LEU A 138 -4.33 -0.24 12.10
CA LEU A 138 -5.21 -0.37 13.27
C LEU A 138 -6.15 -1.56 13.14
N ILE A 139 -6.74 -1.76 11.96
CA ILE A 139 -7.60 -2.92 11.68
C ILE A 139 -6.80 -4.22 11.78
N ILE A 140 -5.63 -4.29 11.13
CA ILE A 140 -4.76 -5.47 11.14
C ILE A 140 -4.33 -5.80 12.57
N ASP A 141 -3.88 -4.82 13.36
CA ASP A 141 -3.42 -5.04 14.73
C ASP A 141 -4.56 -5.52 15.64
N ARG A 142 -5.76 -4.95 15.48
CA ARG A 142 -6.94 -5.45 16.19
C ARG A 142 -7.25 -6.90 15.82
N LEU A 143 -7.16 -7.23 14.53
CA LEU A 143 -7.35 -8.58 14.04
C LEU A 143 -6.22 -9.54 14.46
N ARG A 144 -5.00 -9.06 14.74
CA ARG A 144 -3.93 -9.89 15.32
C ARG A 144 -4.25 -10.31 16.75
N GLU A 145 -4.89 -9.43 17.52
CA GLU A 145 -5.28 -9.68 18.91
C GLU A 145 -6.51 -10.57 19.03
N GLU A 146 -7.56 -10.26 18.27
CA GLU A 146 -8.87 -10.92 18.39
C GLU A 146 -9.11 -12.00 17.35
N GLY A 147 -8.35 -11.95 16.25
CA GLY A 147 -8.50 -12.82 15.10
C GLY A 147 -9.70 -12.48 14.21
N VAL A 148 -10.89 -12.28 14.77
CA VAL A 148 -12.13 -11.99 14.04
C VAL A 148 -12.94 -10.91 14.73
N VAL A 149 -13.47 -9.95 13.96
CA VAL A 149 -14.30 -8.84 14.47
C VAL A 149 -15.49 -8.63 13.55
N SER A 150 -16.64 -8.21 14.09
CA SER A 150 -17.80 -7.85 13.26
C SER A 150 -17.62 -6.49 12.60
N LYS A 151 -18.13 -6.33 11.38
CA LYS A 151 -18.05 -5.09 10.60
C LYS A 151 -18.64 -3.89 11.36
N SER A 152 -19.79 -4.09 12.02
CA SER A 152 -20.43 -3.05 12.84
C SER A 152 -19.59 -2.65 14.05
N GLU A 153 -18.99 -3.61 14.75
CA GLU A 153 -18.08 -3.34 15.87
C GLU A 153 -16.80 -2.65 15.44
N LEU A 154 -16.24 -3.04 14.29
CA LEU A 154 -15.07 -2.40 13.71
C LEU A 154 -15.36 -0.94 13.37
N MET A 155 -16.52 -0.65 12.78
CA MET A 155 -16.96 0.70 12.47
C MET A 155 -17.09 1.58 13.73
N ILE A 156 -17.73 1.06 14.79
CA ILE A 156 -17.90 1.80 16.05
C ILE A 156 -16.53 2.09 16.69
N TRP A 157 -15.66 1.09 16.73
CA TRP A 157 -14.32 1.23 17.31
C TRP A 157 -13.44 2.21 16.54
N LEU A 158 -13.44 2.15 15.20
CA LEU A 158 -12.70 3.10 14.38
C LEU A 158 -13.22 4.53 14.55
N LYS A 159 -14.53 4.74 14.69
CA LYS A 159 -15.10 6.07 14.99
C LYS A 159 -14.61 6.62 16.33
N ASP A 160 -14.47 5.78 17.36
CA ASP A 160 -13.96 6.22 18.66
C ASP A 160 -12.44 6.47 18.66
N ARG A 161 -11.67 5.67 17.92
CA ARG A 161 -10.21 5.84 17.78
C ARG A 161 -9.84 6.99 16.85
N TYR A 162 -10.57 7.16 15.75
CA TYR A 162 -10.29 8.09 14.66
C TYR A 162 -11.30 9.25 14.64
N ARG A 163 -11.44 9.93 15.78
CA ARG A 163 -12.51 10.92 16.06
C ARG A 163 -12.58 12.10 15.11
N HIS A 164 -11.52 12.37 14.34
CA HIS A 164 -11.38 13.57 13.51
C HIS A 164 -11.28 13.28 12.00
N GLY A 165 -11.36 12.02 11.57
CA GLY A 165 -11.15 11.66 10.16
C GLY A 165 -12.31 10.89 9.55
N PHE A 166 -12.62 11.20 8.29
CA PHE A 166 -13.42 10.34 7.46
C PHE A 166 -12.64 9.06 7.14
N PHE A 167 -13.29 7.90 7.24
CA PHE A 167 -12.77 6.65 6.72
C PHE A 167 -13.90 5.89 6.02
N ASP A 168 -13.62 5.39 4.82
CA ASP A 168 -14.51 4.45 4.13
C ASP A 168 -14.11 3.03 4.55
N LEU A 169 -14.85 2.48 5.51
CA LEU A 169 -14.60 1.12 5.99
C LEU A 169 -14.78 0.08 4.88
N GLU A 170 -15.72 0.31 3.96
CA GLU A 170 -16.01 -0.64 2.89
C GLU A 170 -14.83 -0.72 1.91
N GLY A 171 -14.39 0.42 1.40
CA GLY A 171 -13.21 0.49 0.53
C GLY A 171 -11.95 -0.07 1.19
N ILE A 172 -11.77 0.18 2.50
CA ILE A 172 -10.65 -0.40 3.24
C ILE A 172 -10.75 -1.93 3.30
N ILE A 173 -11.91 -2.49 3.64
CA ILE A 173 -12.10 -3.95 3.72
C ILE A 173 -11.92 -4.58 2.34
N ILE A 174 -12.50 -4.01 1.29
CA ILE A 174 -12.33 -4.47 -0.10
C ILE A 174 -10.86 -4.53 -0.49
N GLU A 175 -10.09 -3.50 -0.14
CA GLU A 175 -8.65 -3.50 -0.42
C GLU A 175 -7.92 -4.59 0.35
N LEU A 176 -8.19 -4.74 1.66
CA LEU A 176 -7.57 -5.80 2.47
C LEU A 176 -7.94 -7.21 1.97
N ILE A 177 -9.15 -7.41 1.44
CA ILE A 177 -9.56 -8.66 0.79
C ILE A 177 -8.78 -8.88 -0.50
N LYS A 178 -8.65 -7.86 -1.36
CA LYS A 178 -7.86 -7.93 -2.60
C LYS A 178 -6.37 -8.19 -2.36
N ARG A 179 -5.86 -7.85 -1.18
CA ARG A 179 -4.50 -8.16 -0.72
C ARG A 179 -4.39 -9.51 -0.01
N ASP A 180 -5.45 -10.31 0.00
CA ASP A 180 -5.53 -11.59 0.71
C ASP A 180 -5.26 -11.49 2.23
N ILE A 181 -5.33 -10.31 2.84
CA ILE A 181 -5.04 -10.10 4.27
C ILE A 181 -6.23 -10.55 5.10
N VAL A 182 -7.44 -10.23 4.65
CA VAL A 182 -8.69 -10.55 5.36
C VAL A 182 -9.68 -11.29 4.48
N LYS A 183 -10.66 -11.92 5.10
CA LYS A 183 -11.85 -12.47 4.46
C LYS A 183 -13.09 -11.99 5.18
N GLU A 184 -14.10 -11.60 4.42
CA GLU A 184 -15.43 -11.29 4.92
C GLU A 184 -16.36 -12.51 4.77
N ALA A 185 -17.12 -12.83 5.82
CA ALA A 185 -18.14 -13.88 5.75
C ALA A 185 -19.30 -13.64 6.72
N SER A 186 -20.48 -14.10 6.33
CA SER A 186 -21.66 -14.17 7.19
C SER A 186 -21.70 -15.48 7.98
N VAL A 187 -21.90 -15.39 9.30
CA VAL A 187 -22.06 -16.56 10.17
C VAL A 187 -23.48 -16.64 10.69
N LYS A 188 -24.08 -17.83 10.62
CA LYS A 188 -25.46 -18.05 11.07
C LYS A 188 -25.61 -17.65 12.55
N GLY A 189 -26.61 -16.82 12.83
CA GLY A 189 -26.89 -16.33 14.19
C GLY A 189 -26.11 -15.05 14.56
N VAL A 190 -25.24 -14.55 13.67
CA VAL A 190 -24.58 -13.25 13.82
C VAL A 190 -25.24 -12.26 12.85
N PRO A 191 -25.71 -11.10 13.33
CA PRO A 191 -26.47 -10.15 12.50
C PRO A 191 -25.60 -9.31 11.56
N SER A 192 -24.30 -9.24 11.79
CA SER A 192 -23.33 -8.48 11.00
C SER A 192 -22.32 -9.42 10.37
N GLU A 193 -21.82 -9.07 9.20
CA GLU A 193 -20.67 -9.72 8.57
C GLU A 193 -19.46 -9.66 9.48
N LEU A 194 -18.65 -10.72 9.43
CA LEU A 194 -17.44 -10.90 10.21
C LEU A 194 -16.23 -10.78 9.30
N ILE A 195 -15.20 -10.08 9.79
CA ILE A 195 -13.92 -9.90 9.14
C ILE A 195 -12.89 -10.77 9.84
N PHE A 196 -12.31 -11.71 9.10
CA PHE A 196 -11.36 -12.71 9.58
C PHE A 196 -9.96 -12.39 9.05
N LEU A 197 -8.93 -12.44 9.91
CA LEU A 197 -7.54 -12.39 9.45
C LEU A 197 -7.14 -13.72 8.80
N THR A 198 -6.77 -13.69 7.53
CA THR A 198 -6.39 -14.90 6.77
C THR A 198 -4.90 -14.95 6.50
N ASN A 199 -4.29 -13.81 6.19
CA ASN A 199 -2.85 -13.64 6.11
C ASN A 199 -2.42 -12.42 6.93
N ASP A 200 -1.25 -12.50 7.54
CA ASP A 200 -0.66 -11.37 8.26
C ASP A 200 0.51 -10.78 7.47
N LEU A 201 0.78 -9.49 7.68
CA LEU A 201 1.90 -8.78 7.08
C LEU A 201 3.15 -8.88 7.96
N LEU A 202 4.16 -9.59 7.47
CA LEU A 202 5.49 -9.55 8.06
C LEU A 202 6.26 -8.38 7.48
N VAL A 203 6.71 -7.48 8.36
CA VAL A 203 7.46 -6.27 8.00
C VAL A 203 8.71 -6.19 8.86
N MET A 204 9.88 -6.31 8.24
CA MET A 204 11.16 -6.25 8.95
C MET A 204 12.35 -6.03 8.01
N ARG A 205 13.44 -5.47 8.53
CA ARG A 205 14.75 -5.53 7.87
C ARG A 205 15.31 -6.94 7.85
N VAL A 206 16.01 -7.27 6.77
CA VAL A 206 16.74 -8.52 6.58
C VAL A 206 18.14 -8.24 6.01
N PRO A 207 19.14 -9.11 6.26
CA PRO A 207 20.43 -8.96 5.61
C PRO A 207 20.28 -9.05 4.09
N ALA A 208 21.08 -8.28 3.34
CA ALA A 208 21.16 -8.36 1.89
C ALA A 208 21.83 -9.68 1.46
N THR A 209 21.10 -10.80 1.58
CA THR A 209 21.66 -12.17 1.53
C THR A 209 22.44 -12.47 0.26
N LEU A 210 22.03 -11.90 -0.88
CA LEU A 210 22.69 -12.08 -2.16
C LEU A 210 24.07 -11.39 -2.19
N LEU A 211 24.18 -10.20 -1.62
CA LEU A 211 25.45 -9.49 -1.48
C LEU A 211 26.32 -10.13 -0.41
N TYR A 212 25.72 -10.48 0.73
CA TYR A 212 26.40 -11.08 1.88
C TYR A 212 27.11 -12.40 1.54
N LYS A 213 26.53 -13.22 0.65
CA LYS A 213 27.13 -14.51 0.27
C LYS A 213 28.38 -14.36 -0.61
N SER A 214 28.38 -13.41 -1.54
CA SER A 214 29.46 -13.24 -2.52
C SER A 214 29.76 -11.76 -2.82
N PRO A 215 30.25 -10.95 -1.87
CA PRO A 215 30.41 -9.50 -2.09
C PRO A 215 31.29 -9.14 -3.29
N SER A 216 32.40 -9.87 -3.51
CA SER A 216 33.29 -9.62 -4.64
C SER A 216 32.68 -9.93 -6.01
N GLU A 217 31.92 -11.01 -6.12
CA GLU A 217 31.18 -11.32 -7.36
C GLU A 217 30.12 -10.26 -7.66
N LYS A 218 29.72 -9.50 -6.66
CA LYS A 218 28.73 -8.42 -6.76
C LYS A 218 29.35 -7.03 -6.91
N GLY A 219 30.67 -6.91 -7.00
CA GLY A 219 31.34 -5.65 -7.35
C GLY A 219 32.20 -5.02 -6.24
N LEU A 220 32.26 -5.63 -5.05
CA LEU A 220 33.10 -5.13 -3.97
C LEU A 220 34.56 -5.60 -4.11
N PRO A 221 35.56 -4.71 -4.03
CA PRO A 221 36.97 -5.12 -3.96
C PRO A 221 37.22 -6.11 -2.82
N SER A 222 37.96 -7.19 -3.09
CA SER A 222 38.12 -8.29 -2.13
C SER A 222 38.70 -7.87 -0.78
N GLN A 223 39.49 -6.81 -0.75
CA GLN A 223 40.04 -6.24 0.48
C GLN A 223 38.99 -5.65 1.44
N LEU A 224 37.79 -5.32 0.93
CA LEU A 224 36.70 -4.72 1.69
C LEU A 224 35.62 -5.75 2.11
N ASN A 225 35.77 -7.01 1.71
CA ASN A 225 34.77 -8.05 1.98
C ASN A 225 34.56 -8.27 3.48
N ASP A 226 35.65 -8.38 4.24
CA ASP A 226 35.59 -8.64 5.68
C ASP A 226 34.96 -7.47 6.44
N ASP A 227 35.21 -6.23 6.00
CA ASP A 227 34.59 -5.03 6.55
C ASP A 227 33.07 -5.05 6.33
N TYR A 228 32.62 -5.37 5.11
CA TYR A 228 31.20 -5.50 4.80
C TYR A 228 30.50 -6.56 5.63
N LEU A 229 31.10 -7.75 5.75
CA LEU A 229 30.55 -8.83 6.57
C LEU A 229 30.52 -8.45 8.06
N THR A 230 31.53 -7.74 8.54
CA THR A 230 31.64 -7.30 9.93
C THR A 230 30.56 -6.27 10.26
N GLU A 231 30.40 -5.23 9.43
CA GLU A 231 29.39 -4.19 9.65
C GLU A 231 27.97 -4.75 9.51
N SER A 232 27.72 -5.66 8.56
CA SER A 232 26.43 -6.33 8.44
C SER A 232 26.09 -7.16 9.69
N LYS A 233 27.03 -7.98 10.19
CA LYS A 233 26.83 -8.74 11.45
C LYS A 233 26.59 -7.81 12.64
N LYS A 234 27.37 -6.75 12.76
CA LYS A 234 27.29 -5.76 13.85
C LYS A 234 25.94 -5.05 13.87
N TYR A 235 25.42 -4.69 12.70
CA TYR A 235 24.08 -4.10 12.58
C TYR A 235 23.00 -5.07 13.06
N PHE A 236 22.93 -6.27 12.49
CA PHE A 236 21.86 -7.22 12.80
C PHE A 236 21.94 -7.84 14.19
N LYS A 237 23.11 -7.82 14.84
CA LYS A 237 23.26 -8.26 16.24
C LYS A 237 22.42 -7.44 17.22
N ASN A 238 22.23 -6.16 16.93
CA ASN A 238 21.51 -5.22 17.80
C ASN A 238 20.18 -4.77 17.20
N TYR A 239 19.82 -5.25 16.02
CA TYR A 239 18.60 -4.88 15.34
C TYR A 239 17.40 -5.57 15.99
N TYR A 240 16.43 -4.75 16.42
CA TYR A 240 15.12 -5.20 16.86
C TYR A 240 14.07 -4.50 16.01
N PRO A 241 13.17 -5.25 15.33
CA PRO A 241 12.09 -4.65 14.57
C PRO A 241 11.24 -3.73 15.46
N SER A 242 10.92 -2.54 14.94
CA SER A 242 10.02 -1.60 15.58
C SER A 242 9.09 -1.00 14.53
N GLU A 243 7.89 -0.60 14.94
CA GLU A 243 6.93 0.00 14.02
C GLU A 243 7.47 1.32 13.43
N ASP A 244 8.10 2.16 14.24
CA ASP A 244 8.69 3.42 13.76
C ASP A 244 9.76 3.21 12.68
N ASP A 245 10.67 2.24 12.88
CA ASP A 245 11.67 1.90 11.85
C ASP A 245 10.99 1.36 10.59
N ASN A 246 10.00 0.47 10.73
CA ASN A 246 9.23 -0.04 9.61
C ASN A 246 8.58 1.10 8.81
N LEU A 247 7.87 2.02 9.47
CA LEU A 247 7.19 3.15 8.82
C LEU A 247 8.15 4.10 8.10
N ARG A 248 9.36 4.31 8.64
CA ARG A 248 10.40 5.08 7.97
C ARG A 248 10.86 4.43 6.68
N ILE A 249 11.09 3.11 6.68
CA ILE A 249 11.56 2.38 5.50
C ILE A 249 10.48 2.27 4.44
N LEU A 250 9.22 2.09 4.82
CA LEU A 250 8.10 2.01 3.87
C LEU A 250 8.00 3.28 3.03
N LYS A 251 8.25 4.46 3.62
CA LYS A 251 8.29 5.72 2.87
C LYS A 251 9.32 5.68 1.73
N ILE A 252 10.45 5.00 1.94
CA ILE A 252 11.51 4.83 0.93
C ILE A 252 11.06 3.83 -0.15
N ILE A 253 10.42 2.73 0.23
CA ILE A 253 10.00 1.67 -0.71
C ILE A 253 8.89 2.13 -1.64
N ILE A 254 7.97 2.94 -1.13
CA ILE A 254 6.84 3.46 -1.89
C ILE A 254 7.29 4.55 -2.86
N ASP A 255 8.40 5.24 -2.59
CA ASP A 255 8.98 6.20 -3.52
C ASP A 255 9.57 5.48 -4.75
N PRO A 256 9.08 5.75 -5.97
CA PRO A 256 9.51 5.03 -7.17
C PRO A 256 10.98 5.23 -7.51
N GLN A 257 11.51 6.43 -7.28
CA GLN A 257 12.90 6.75 -7.63
C GLN A 257 13.85 6.05 -6.65
N ALA A 258 13.56 6.13 -5.36
CA ALA A 258 14.30 5.41 -4.33
C ALA A 258 14.20 3.90 -4.51
N TYR A 259 13.05 3.39 -4.91
CA TYR A 259 12.87 1.96 -5.18
C TYR A 259 13.67 1.48 -6.41
N GLU A 260 13.82 2.30 -7.46
CA GLU A 260 14.71 1.96 -8.59
C GLU A 260 16.19 1.89 -8.17
N VAL A 261 16.63 2.79 -7.29
CA VAL A 261 17.98 2.72 -6.69
C VAL A 261 18.12 1.46 -5.83
N LEU A 262 17.13 1.17 -4.99
CA LEU A 262 17.11 -0.02 -4.13
C LEU A 262 17.16 -1.32 -4.95
N LYS A 263 16.43 -1.41 -6.07
CA LYS A 263 16.49 -2.56 -6.98
C LYS A 263 17.91 -2.83 -7.48
N LEU A 264 18.65 -1.79 -7.87
CA LEU A 264 20.04 -1.95 -8.29
C LEU A 264 20.89 -2.46 -7.13
N LEU A 265 20.81 -1.80 -5.97
CA LEU A 265 21.59 -2.13 -4.78
C LEU A 265 21.30 -3.53 -4.22
N ARG A 266 20.08 -4.06 -4.42
CA ARG A 266 19.75 -5.46 -4.06
C ARG A 266 20.50 -6.49 -4.89
N THR A 267 20.95 -6.12 -6.09
CA THR A 267 21.56 -7.05 -7.06
C THR A 267 23.07 -6.90 -7.18
N ALA A 268 23.62 -5.72 -6.87
CA ALA A 268 25.03 -5.41 -7.04
C ALA A 268 25.50 -4.33 -6.04
N ILE A 269 26.80 -4.37 -5.74
CA ILE A 269 27.55 -3.32 -5.07
C ILE A 269 28.17 -2.46 -6.17
N VAL A 270 27.87 -1.16 -6.15
CA VAL A 270 28.06 -0.28 -7.31
C VAL A 270 28.78 1.00 -6.94
N THR A 271 29.38 1.65 -7.94
CA THR A 271 30.00 2.97 -7.77
C THR A 271 29.00 4.10 -8.02
N LYS A 272 29.36 5.33 -7.66
CA LYS A 272 28.54 6.51 -7.99
C LYS A 272 28.27 6.61 -9.50
N ASN A 273 29.27 6.31 -10.34
CA ASN A 273 29.12 6.33 -11.81
C ASN A 273 28.10 5.32 -12.34
N ASP A 274 27.90 4.20 -11.64
CA ASP A 274 26.89 3.21 -12.03
C ASP A 274 25.49 3.66 -11.63
N LEU A 275 25.36 4.30 -10.45
CA LEU A 275 24.11 4.89 -9.99
C LEU A 275 23.68 6.04 -10.91
N GLU A 276 24.60 6.87 -11.37
CA GLU A 276 24.36 7.96 -12.34
C GLU A 276 23.69 7.49 -13.64
N LYS A 277 23.85 6.21 -14.02
CA LYS A 277 23.17 5.64 -15.19
C LYS A 277 21.65 5.51 -14.97
N LEU A 278 21.17 5.52 -13.72
CA LEU A 278 19.74 5.49 -13.39
C LEU A 278 19.00 6.78 -13.75
N LYS A 279 19.71 7.90 -14.03
CA LYS A 279 19.10 9.09 -14.65
C LYS A 279 18.37 8.78 -15.95
N LYS A 280 18.86 7.79 -16.71
CA LYS A 280 18.19 7.29 -17.93
C LYS A 280 16.86 6.58 -17.66
N LYS A 281 16.62 6.15 -16.41
CA LYS A 281 15.38 5.54 -15.93
C LYS A 281 14.47 6.53 -15.19
N GLY A 282 14.79 7.83 -15.21
CA GLY A 282 13.98 8.86 -14.57
C GLY A 282 14.27 9.08 -13.09
N VAL A 283 15.41 8.61 -12.57
CA VAL A 283 15.89 8.99 -11.23
C VAL A 283 16.62 10.32 -11.33
N GLU A 284 16.03 11.39 -10.79
CA GLU A 284 16.52 12.76 -10.98
C GLU A 284 17.65 13.11 -10.00
N ASP A 285 17.44 12.87 -8.70
CA ASP A 285 18.40 13.21 -7.64
C ASP A 285 18.92 11.98 -6.89
N ILE A 286 20.07 11.48 -7.36
CA ILE A 286 20.72 10.30 -6.77
C ILE A 286 21.35 10.64 -5.42
N ASP A 287 21.88 11.84 -5.25
CA ASP A 287 22.59 12.21 -4.03
C ASP A 287 21.63 12.33 -2.84
N ASP A 288 20.45 12.91 -3.07
CA ASP A 288 19.39 12.96 -2.05
C ASP A 288 18.86 11.56 -1.70
N ILE A 289 18.69 10.67 -2.69
CA ILE A 289 18.27 9.29 -2.43
C ILE A 289 19.35 8.52 -1.64
N LEU A 290 20.63 8.66 -2.01
CA LEU A 290 21.71 8.00 -1.28
C LEU A 290 21.82 8.52 0.15
N LYS A 291 21.66 9.83 0.36
CA LYS A 291 21.59 10.43 1.69
C LYS A 291 20.43 9.85 2.50
N LEU A 292 19.24 9.78 1.91
CA LEU A 292 18.05 9.17 2.54
C LEU A 292 18.30 7.71 2.95
N LEU A 293 18.88 6.90 2.06
CA LEU A 293 19.21 5.50 2.34
C LEU A 293 20.27 5.36 3.43
N TRP A 294 21.26 6.25 3.46
CA TRP A 294 22.33 6.24 4.45
C TRP A 294 21.84 6.65 5.84
N GLU A 295 21.06 7.74 5.93
CA GLU A 295 20.44 8.21 7.18
C GLU A 295 19.50 7.16 7.79
N ASN A 296 18.86 6.34 6.96
CA ASN A 296 18.03 5.21 7.37
C ASN A 296 18.79 3.89 7.52
N GLN A 297 20.13 3.92 7.56
CA GLN A 297 21.01 2.77 7.77
C GLN A 297 20.77 1.61 6.78
N MET A 298 20.31 1.91 5.57
CA MET A 298 20.06 0.90 4.53
C MET A 298 21.32 0.58 3.73
N ILE A 299 22.26 1.51 3.63
CA ILE A 299 23.49 1.36 2.82
C ILE A 299 24.75 1.63 3.65
N LEU A 300 25.86 1.05 3.19
CA LEU A 300 27.23 1.38 3.59
C LEU A 300 27.99 1.94 2.40
N VAL A 301 28.92 2.84 2.70
CA VAL A 301 29.85 3.40 1.72
C VAL A 301 31.26 2.95 2.09
N PHE A 302 31.89 2.20 1.20
CA PHE A 302 33.29 1.80 1.33
C PHE A 302 34.17 2.62 0.40
N ARG A 303 35.42 2.81 0.78
CA ARG A 303 36.43 3.48 -0.05
C ARG A 303 37.63 2.55 -0.24
N ASP A 304 38.09 2.45 -1.48
CA ASP A 304 39.36 1.77 -1.77
C ASP A 304 40.57 2.73 -1.61
N ASP A 305 41.77 2.21 -1.81
CA ASP A 305 43.02 2.98 -1.72
C ASP A 305 43.15 4.08 -2.78
N ARG A 306 42.29 4.05 -3.81
CA ARG A 306 42.21 5.06 -4.87
C ARG A 306 41.08 6.06 -4.61
N ASN A 307 40.46 6.00 -3.44
CA ASN A 307 39.34 6.83 -3.02
C ASN A 307 38.08 6.66 -3.91
N ASN A 308 37.91 5.49 -4.53
CA ASN A 308 36.66 5.13 -5.21
C ASN A 308 35.61 4.72 -4.18
N GLU A 309 34.41 5.26 -4.30
CA GLU A 309 33.29 4.94 -3.41
C GLU A 309 32.45 3.77 -3.93
N TYR A 310 32.20 2.79 -3.07
CA TYR A 310 31.37 1.62 -3.31
C TYR A 310 30.17 1.64 -2.38
N TYR A 311 28.97 1.63 -2.95
CA TYR A 311 27.70 1.63 -2.23
C TYR A 311 27.17 0.20 -2.17
N ALA A 312 27.03 -0.31 -0.95
CA ALA A 312 26.53 -1.66 -0.68
C ALA A 312 25.29 -1.60 0.21
N LEU A 313 24.31 -2.46 -0.04
CA LEU A 313 23.15 -2.59 0.83
C LEU A 313 23.57 -3.22 2.16
N LEU A 314 23.38 -2.51 3.26
CA LEU A 314 23.60 -2.97 4.63
C LEU A 314 22.43 -3.84 5.09
N SER A 315 21.24 -3.27 5.00
CA SER A 315 19.99 -3.91 5.38
C SER A 315 19.01 -3.77 4.23
N ASP A 316 18.51 -4.90 3.76
CA ASP A 316 17.35 -4.94 2.91
C ASP A 316 16.09 -4.90 3.77
N PHE A 317 14.95 -4.68 3.13
CA PHE A 317 13.65 -4.72 3.77
C PHE A 317 12.80 -5.83 3.17
N LEU A 318 12.06 -6.51 4.04
CA LEU A 318 11.14 -7.56 3.66
C LEU A 318 9.74 -7.17 4.11
N ILE A 319 8.84 -7.04 3.14
CA ILE A 319 7.40 -7.06 3.36
C ILE A 319 6.79 -8.22 2.59
N LYS A 320 6.05 -9.08 3.29
CA LYS A 320 5.37 -10.23 2.69
C LYS A 320 4.17 -10.67 3.50
N LEU A 321 3.23 -11.32 2.84
CA LEU A 321 2.16 -12.06 3.49
C LEU A 321 2.69 -13.36 4.10
N ILE A 322 2.24 -13.67 5.30
CA ILE A 322 2.53 -14.92 6.00
C ILE A 322 1.23 -15.56 6.50
N PHE A 323 1.19 -16.89 6.49
CA PHE A 323 0.08 -17.60 7.12
C PHE A 323 0.20 -17.50 8.66
N PRO A 324 -0.78 -16.91 9.35
CA PRO A 324 -0.70 -16.54 10.75
C PRO A 324 -1.00 -17.73 11.68
N LYS A 325 -0.08 -18.70 11.75
CA LYS A 325 -0.24 -19.92 12.58
C LYS A 325 -0.53 -19.62 14.06
N TYR A 326 -0.07 -18.48 14.57
CA TYR A 326 -0.28 -18.07 15.96
C TYR A 326 -1.76 -17.83 16.29
N LEU A 327 -2.62 -17.55 15.30
CA LEU A 327 -4.05 -17.34 15.50
C LEU A 327 -4.77 -18.58 16.02
N LEU A 328 -4.23 -19.78 15.83
CA LEU A 328 -4.77 -20.99 16.46
C LEU A 328 -4.75 -20.89 17.99
N ASN A 329 -3.73 -20.25 18.56
CA ASN A 329 -3.67 -19.99 20.00
C ASN A 329 -4.64 -18.88 20.42
N VAL A 330 -4.84 -17.87 19.57
CA VAL A 330 -5.84 -16.81 19.80
C VAL A 330 -7.24 -17.43 19.84
N ILE A 331 -7.62 -18.20 18.82
CA ILE A 331 -8.92 -18.91 18.75
C ILE A 331 -9.12 -19.80 19.99
N LYS A 332 -8.09 -20.54 20.40
CA LYS A 332 -8.15 -21.38 21.60
C LYS A 332 -8.38 -20.55 22.87
N SER A 333 -7.65 -19.44 23.03
CA SER A 333 -7.85 -18.51 24.15
C SER A 333 -9.27 -17.94 24.18
N GLU A 334 -9.80 -17.52 23.03
CA GLU A 334 -11.16 -16.97 22.92
C GLU A 334 -12.23 -18.02 23.28
N TYR A 335 -12.00 -19.28 22.89
CA TYR A 335 -12.86 -20.40 23.28
C TYR A 335 -12.84 -20.64 24.79
N GLU A 336 -11.65 -20.73 25.40
CA GLU A 336 -11.48 -20.98 26.83
C GLU A 336 -12.11 -19.87 27.69
N LYS A 337 -12.00 -18.61 27.24
CA LYS A 337 -12.58 -17.44 27.90
C LYS A 337 -14.07 -17.25 27.62
N LYS A 338 -14.64 -17.98 26.65
CA LYS A 338 -16.01 -17.81 26.15
C LYS A 338 -16.31 -16.38 25.69
N SER A 339 -15.30 -15.67 25.17
CA SER A 339 -15.41 -14.29 24.69
C SER A 339 -16.06 -14.19 23.31
N LYS A 340 -16.04 -15.27 22.51
CA LYS A 340 -16.70 -15.35 21.20
C LYS A 340 -17.57 -16.61 21.10
N ALA A 341 -18.62 -16.53 20.28
CA ALA A 341 -19.54 -17.66 20.06
C ALA A 341 -18.82 -18.81 19.34
N GLU A 342 -19.13 -20.06 19.73
CA GLU A 342 -18.47 -21.26 19.18
C GLU A 342 -18.58 -21.35 17.66
N GLN A 343 -19.74 -21.00 17.10
CA GLN A 343 -20.00 -21.02 15.65
C GLN A 343 -19.05 -20.08 14.89
N VAL A 344 -18.71 -18.94 15.48
CA VAL A 344 -17.76 -17.98 14.89
C VAL A 344 -16.35 -18.55 14.88
N LEU A 345 -15.95 -19.21 15.97
CA LEU A 345 -14.62 -19.82 16.09
C LEU A 345 -14.47 -21.03 15.15
N ILE A 346 -15.53 -21.83 14.98
CA ILE A 346 -15.57 -22.94 14.03
C ILE A 346 -15.45 -22.42 12.59
N GLU A 347 -16.23 -21.39 12.23
CA GLU A 347 -16.10 -20.77 10.91
C GLU A 347 -14.69 -20.25 10.69
N TYR A 348 -14.09 -19.64 11.72
CA TYR A 348 -12.73 -19.13 11.60
C TYR A 348 -11.70 -20.23 11.33
N LEU A 349 -11.81 -21.37 12.02
CA LEU A 349 -10.96 -22.53 11.72
C LEU A 349 -11.13 -23.00 10.27
N SER A 350 -12.36 -23.02 9.76
CA SER A 350 -12.64 -23.36 8.36
C SER A 350 -12.03 -22.35 7.38
N VAL A 351 -12.15 -21.05 7.67
CA VAL A 351 -11.54 -19.97 6.88
C VAL A 351 -10.01 -20.14 6.82
N LEU A 352 -9.35 -20.34 7.96
CA LEU A 352 -7.90 -20.55 8.03
C LEU A 352 -7.45 -21.83 7.33
N GLU A 353 -8.21 -22.92 7.46
CA GLU A 353 -7.93 -24.17 6.75
C GLU A 353 -7.98 -23.97 5.23
N ASN A 354 -9.04 -23.33 4.73
CA ASN A 354 -9.20 -23.04 3.31
C ASN A 354 -8.06 -22.16 2.78
N THR A 355 -7.68 -21.10 3.52
CA THR A 355 -6.54 -20.26 3.17
C THR A 355 -5.24 -21.07 3.09
N TYR A 356 -4.96 -21.90 4.09
CA TYR A 356 -3.76 -22.73 4.12
C TYR A 356 -3.69 -23.76 2.98
N LEU A 357 -4.82 -24.40 2.67
CA LEU A 357 -4.92 -25.34 1.55
C LEU A 357 -4.72 -24.62 0.20
N GLY A 358 -5.29 -23.42 0.05
CA GLY A 358 -5.07 -22.57 -1.13
C GLY A 358 -3.59 -22.24 -1.33
N LEU A 359 -2.89 -21.80 -0.29
CA LEU A 359 -1.46 -21.50 -0.35
C LEU A 359 -0.62 -22.72 -0.78
N LYS A 360 -0.93 -23.91 -0.27
CA LYS A 360 -0.24 -25.15 -0.64
C LYS A 360 -0.44 -25.55 -2.10
N LEU A 361 -1.60 -25.26 -2.68
CA LEU A 361 -1.87 -25.55 -4.09
C LEU A 361 -1.04 -24.61 -4.99
N THR A 362 -0.97 -23.32 -4.65
CA THR A 362 -0.17 -22.32 -5.38
C THR A 362 1.33 -22.59 -5.29
N GLU A 363 1.83 -23.07 -4.15
CA GLU A 363 3.24 -23.48 -4.03
C GLU A 363 3.58 -24.70 -4.92
N LYS A 364 2.64 -25.63 -5.09
CA LYS A 364 2.82 -26.80 -5.95
C LYS A 364 2.82 -26.47 -7.44
N SER A 365 2.08 -25.44 -7.87
CA SER A 365 2.04 -25.01 -9.27
C SER A 365 3.26 -24.16 -9.68
N LYS A 366 4.01 -23.61 -8.72
CA LYS A 366 5.22 -22.80 -8.96
C LYS A 366 6.52 -23.62 -8.96
N LYS A 367 6.46 -24.91 -8.63
CA LYS A 367 7.56 -25.88 -8.74
C LYS A 367 7.37 -26.73 -9.99
#